data_AF-A0A972ENW3-F1
#
_entry.id   AF-A0A972ENW3-F1
#
_cell.length_a   1.000
_cell.length_b   1.000
_cell.length_c   1.000
_cell.angle_alpha   90.00
_cell.angle_beta   90.00
_cell.angle_gamma   90.00
#
_symmetry.space_group_name_H-M   'P 1'
#
loop_
_entity.id
_entity.type
_entity.pdbx_description
1 polymer ?
#
loop_
_entity_poly.entity_id
_entity_poly.type
_entity_poly.pdbx_seq_one_letter_code
_entity_poly.pdbx_strand_id
1 'polypeptide(L)' 'MQRYSAGQVEHKLRKSFRKKLWTPFIKAIKDYQLIEDGDRIAVAISGGKDSFILAKLFQELYRHGNRN' A
#
# COMPACT_ATOMS: atom_id res chain seq x y z
N MET A 1 -12.36 15.58 16.45
CA MET A 1 -11.52 14.51 15.85
C MET A 1 -11.09 14.98 14.46
N GLN A 2 -9.80 15.22 14.22
CA GLN A 2 -9.34 15.76 12.93
C GLN A 2 -9.43 14.66 11.86
N ARG A 3 -10.28 14.88 10.83
CA ARG A 3 -10.43 13.97 9.69
C ARG A 3 -9.36 14.30 8.67
N TYR A 4 -8.55 13.31 8.29
CA TYR A 4 -7.61 13.43 7.17
C TYR A 4 -8.33 13.14 5.86
N SER A 5 -8.04 13.91 4.82
CA SER A 5 -8.46 13.57 3.45
C SER A 5 -7.67 12.34 2.94
N ALA A 6 -8.23 11.62 1.97
CA ALA A 6 -7.58 10.45 1.38
C ALA A 6 -6.14 10.76 0.87
N GLY A 7 -5.96 11.90 0.20
CA GLY A 7 -4.65 12.33 -0.30
C GLY A 7 -3.64 12.63 0.80
N GLN A 8 -4.08 13.16 1.96
CA GLN A 8 -3.20 13.35 3.12
C GLN A 8 -2.76 12.01 3.74
N VAL A 9 -3.65 11.02 3.75
CA VAL A 9 -3.33 9.67 4.22
C VAL A 9 -2.28 9.02 3.31
N GLU A 10 -2.49 9.07 1.99
CA GLU A 10 -1.57 8.53 0.98
C GLU A 10 -0.19 9.20 1.04
N HIS A 11 -0.15 10.53 1.16
CA HIS A 11 1.10 11.27 1.35
C HIS A 11 1.85 10.83 2.62
N LYS A 12 1.14 10.69 3.75
CA LYS A 12 1.74 10.24 5.01
C LYS A 12 2.25 8.81 4.92
N LEU A 13 1.56 7.90 4.22
CA LEU A 13 2.03 6.52 4.00
C LEU A 13 3.38 6.51 3.27
N ARG A 14 3.55 7.32 2.21
CA ARG A 14 4.81 7.41 1.44
C ARG A 14 5.94 8.15 2.13
N LYS A 15 5.64 9.10 3.02
CA LYS A 15 6.63 9.95 3.71
C LYS A 15 6.80 9.53 5.16
N SER A 16 5.84 9.89 6.02
CA SER A 16 5.92 9.69 7.47
C SER A 16 6.03 8.21 7.87
N PHE A 17 5.33 7.31 7.16
CA PHE A 17 5.33 5.88 7.46
C PHE A 17 6.21 5.06 6.52
N ARG A 18 7.06 5.70 5.71
CA ARG A 18 7.87 5.02 4.70
C ARG A 18 8.69 3.87 5.29
N LYS A 19 9.45 4.15 6.35
CA LYS A 19 10.35 3.16 6.97
C LYS A 19 9.59 2.04 7.71
N LYS A 20 8.41 2.34 8.24
CA LYS A 20 7.66 1.41 9.11
C LYS A 20 6.65 0.54 8.35
N LEU A 21 6.07 1.05 7.26
CA LEU A 21 5.04 0.33 6.49
C LEU A 21 5.48 0.11 5.04
N TRP A 22 5.83 1.18 4.32
CA TRP A 22 6.09 1.09 2.88
C TRP A 22 7.31 0.22 2.53
N THR A 23 8.46 0.49 3.15
CA THR A 23 9.70 -0.26 2.90
C THR A 23 9.55 -1.76 3.19
N PRO A 24 9.07 -2.20 4.38
CA PRO A 24 8.91 -3.63 4.65
C PRO A 24 7.87 -4.28 3.73
N PHE A 25 6.79 -3.58 3.36
CA PHE A 25 5.79 -4.07 2.41
C PHE A 25 6.40 -4.37 1.03
N ILE A 26 7.12 -3.41 0.46
CA ILE A 26 7.78 -3.60 -0.85
C ILE A 26 8.86 -4.67 -0.77
N LYS A 27 9.62 -4.70 0.34
CA LYS A 27 10.64 -5.74 0.56
C LYS A 27 10.00 -7.13 0.60
N ALA A 28 8.91 -7.32 1.35
CA ALA A 28 8.22 -8.60 1.41
C ALA A 28 7.68 -9.04 0.04
N ILE A 29 7.09 -8.13 -0.74
CA ILE A 29 6.65 -8.44 -2.10
C ILE A 29 7.79 -8.99 -2.95
N LYS A 30 8.98 -8.36 -2.89
CA LYS A 30 10.15 -8.75 -3.68
C LYS A 30 10.80 -10.03 -3.15
N ASP A 31 11.07 -10.10 -1.86
CA ASP A 31 11.78 -11.20 -1.22
C ASP A 31 11.00 -12.53 -1.35
N TYR A 32 9.66 -12.45 -1.35
CA TYR A 32 8.78 -13.61 -1.49
C TYR A 32 8.13 -13.74 -2.87
N GLN A 33 8.52 -12.89 -3.84
CA GLN A 33 7.99 -12.91 -5.21
C GLN A 33 6.45 -13.00 -5.26
N LEU A 34 5.77 -12.19 -4.44
CA LEU A 34 4.31 -12.32 -4.23
C LEU A 34 3.47 -11.79 -5.39
N ILE A 35 4.07 -11.02 -6.29
CA ILE A 35 3.39 -10.30 -7.38
C ILE A 35 4.33 -10.30 -8.58
N GLU A 36 3.74 -10.58 -9.74
CA GLU A 36 4.39 -10.48 -11.04
C GLU A 36 3.75 -9.40 -11.91
N ASP A 37 4.47 -8.97 -12.95
CA ASP A 37 3.96 -8.00 -13.90
C ASP A 37 2.76 -8.59 -14.67
N GLY A 38 1.63 -7.87 -14.67
CA GLY A 38 0.38 -8.32 -15.29
C GLY A 38 -0.62 -8.94 -14.31
N ASP A 39 -0.24 -9.14 -13.05
CA ASP A 39 -1.15 -9.67 -12.03
C ASP A 39 -2.33 -8.73 -11.74
N ARG A 40 -3.51 -9.34 -11.59
CA ARG A 40 -4.73 -8.66 -11.13
C ARG A 40 -5.00 -8.99 -9.67
N ILE A 41 -4.60 -8.06 -8.80
CA ILE A 41 -4.69 -8.23 -7.34
C ILE A 41 -6.04 -7.74 -6.82
N ALA A 42 -6.79 -8.64 -6.19
CA ALA A 42 -7.99 -8.29 -5.42
C ALA A 42 -7.65 -8.22 -3.92
N VAL A 43 -8.12 -7.17 -3.23
CA VAL A 43 -7.92 -7.00 -1.79
C VAL A 43 -9.27 -7.10 -1.08
N ALA A 44 -9.42 -8.11 -0.22
CA ALA A 44 -10.62 -8.27 0.60
C ALA A 44 -10.57 -7.32 1.82
N ILE A 45 -11.59 -6.48 1.96
CA ILE A 45 -11.70 -5.50 3.05
C ILE A 45 -12.68 -6.02 4.09
N SER A 46 -12.17 -6.38 5.27
CA SER A 46 -12.98 -6.88 6.39
C SER A 46 -13.65 -5.78 7.23
N GLY A 47 -13.38 -4.50 6.94
CA GLY A 47 -13.79 -3.36 7.76
C GLY A 47 -12.81 -3.03 8.90
N GLY A 48 -11.76 -3.83 9.07
CA GLY A 48 -10.66 -3.57 10.00
C GLY A 48 -9.68 -2.52 9.47
N LYS A 49 -8.92 -1.93 10.40
CA LYS A 49 -7.86 -0.96 10.06
C LYS A 49 -6.74 -1.59 9.23
N ASP A 50 -6.39 -2.84 9.53
CA ASP A 50 -5.25 -3.53 8.90
C ASP A 50 -5.53 -3.87 7.44
N SER A 51 -6.72 -4.42 7.15
CA SER A 51 -7.15 -4.70 5.77
C SER A 51 -7.34 -3.41 4.95
N PHE A 52 -7.79 -2.32 5.59
CA PHE A 52 -7.90 -1.02 4.95
C PHE A 52 -6.54 -0.39 4.61
N ILE A 53 -5.58 -0.43 5.54
CA ILE A 53 -4.21 0.06 5.30
C ILE A 53 -3.54 -0.76 4.20
N LEU A 54 -3.70 -2.08 4.20
CA LEU A 54 -3.16 -2.95 3.16
C LEU A 54 -3.71 -2.59 1.77
N ALA A 55 -5.03 -2.41 1.65
CA ALA A 55 -5.65 -1.96 0.40
C ALA A 55 -5.07 -0.63 -0.09
N LYS A 56 -4.78 0.31 0.82
CA LYS A 56 -4.14 1.58 0.48
C LYS A 56 -2.67 1.43 0.07
N LEU A 57 -1.91 0.51 0.66
CA LEU A 57 -0.55 0.22 0.23
C LEU A 57 -0.52 -0.35 -1.19
N PHE A 58 -1.43 -1.27 -1.53
CA PHE A 58 -1.56 -1.79 -2.90
C PHE A 58 -2.02 -0.72 -3.88
N GLN A 59 -2.92 0.18 -3.48
CA GLN A 59 -3.31 1.31 -4.32
C GLN A 59 -2.12 2.24 -4.61
N GLU A 60 -1.31 2.56 -3.61
CA GLU A 60 -0.09 3.36 -3.80
C GLU A 60 0.94 2.63 -4.67
N LEU A 61 1.07 1.30 -4.52
CA LEU A 61 1.93 0.48 -5.37
C LEU A 61 1.47 0.52 -6.83
N TYR A 62 0.18 0.46 -7.09
CA TYR A 62 -0.36 0.53 -8.44
C TYR A 62 -0.24 1.94 -9.07
N ARG A 63 -0.28 3.01 -8.27
CA ARG A 63 -0.18 4.40 -8.72
C ARG A 63 1.24 4.89 -8.93
N HIS A 64 2.18 4.41 -8.10
CA HIS A 64 3.56 4.92 -8.05
C HIS A 64 4.63 3.83 -8.21
N GLY A 65 4.25 2.56 -8.23
CA GLY A 65 5.11 1.51 -8.73
C GLY A 65 5.38 1.72 -10.22
N ASN A 66 6.51 1.18 -10.70
CA ASN A 66 6.80 1.15 -12.12
C ASN A 66 5.70 0.35 -12.79
N ARG A 67 4.76 1.05 -13.43
CA ARG A 67 4.01 0.50 -14.56
C ARG A 67 5.03 0.43 -15.68
N ASN A 68 5.72 -0.70 -15.79
CA ASN A 68 6.52 -0.99 -16.97
C ASN A 68 5.61 -0.92 -18.20
#